data_AF-A0A2W6E3U6-F1
#
_entry.id   AF-A0A2W6E3U6-F1
#
_cell.length_a   1.000
_cell.length_b   1.000
_cell.length_c   1.000
_cell.angle_alpha   90.00
_cell.angle_beta   90.00
_cell.angle_gamma   90.00
#
_symmetry.space_group_name_H-M   'P 1'
#
loop_
_entity.id
_entity.type
_entity.pdbx_description
1 polymer ?
#
loop_
_entity_poly.entity_id
_entity_poly.type
_entity_poly.pdbx_seq_one_letter_code
_entity_poly.pdbx_strand_id
1 'polypeptide(L)'
;MSEISSDSYGAVSPSVYETARLVTLTPWLAGHLQRVLFLLQSQRGDGDWGGLDGYGLVPTLSATEALLASLRRWQQGGNGQVLDYADVVSAADRGLRTLFGWLGGDTRVVVPDTIAAEIVIPALVAQVNAHLDRFMLEPVIGLDIWRGSGRLLLPPGMDDELVARLVHLVCQGHALPTKLLHSLEALGPAVRGAGFVHPVQGAVGCSPAATAAWLPDRTGCRAAVGYLEAVQNRGGGPVPGATPITVFERAWVLAALTAAGIDVMVPQRLADSLHAAFGEFGVAAGPGLAPDSDDTAVALYALAQLGSPRSLDCLLAYQVDAHFNCFPDERTPSVSANAHVLQTFGRYLERDFPGRFRHHAAMRKLSGWLRDRQEADGSWWDKWHASPYYATACCVTTLHRYARAPSCLG
;
A
#
# COMPACT_ATOMS: atom_id res chain seq x y z
N MET A 1 7.88 -3.16 -22.99
CA MET A 1 8.35 -1.77 -23.25
C MET A 1 7.26 -0.86 -23.80
N SER A 2 6.58 -1.21 -24.89
CA SER A 2 5.49 -0.37 -25.44
C SER A 2 4.36 -0.14 -24.43
N GLU A 3 3.87 -1.22 -23.81
CA GLU A 3 2.76 -1.20 -22.84
C GLU A 3 3.04 -0.30 -21.63
N ILE A 4 4.12 -0.56 -20.86
CA ILE A 4 4.52 0.26 -19.69
C ILE A 4 4.77 1.74 -20.03
N SER A 5 5.05 2.01 -21.30
CA SER A 5 5.35 3.36 -21.76
C SER A 5 4.10 4.13 -22.19
N SER A 6 3.05 3.45 -22.62
CA SER A 6 1.73 4.03 -22.88
C SER A 6 0.85 4.07 -21.63
N ASP A 7 1.18 3.28 -20.61
CA ASP A 7 0.41 3.20 -19.38
C ASP A 7 0.76 4.32 -18.38
N SER A 8 -0.26 5.09 -18.01
CA SER A 8 -0.16 6.19 -17.04
C SER A 8 -0.51 5.79 -15.60
N TYR A 9 -0.97 4.55 -15.37
CA TYR A 9 -1.36 4.05 -14.05
C TYR A 9 -0.40 2.98 -13.50
N GLY A 10 0.22 2.20 -14.38
CA GLY A 10 0.89 0.97 -13.99
C GLY A 10 -0.11 -0.17 -13.76
N ALA A 11 0.39 -1.39 -13.79
CA ALA A 11 -0.40 -2.61 -13.64
C ALA A 11 -0.30 -3.15 -12.21
N VAL A 12 -1.38 -2.98 -11.45
CA VAL A 12 -1.56 -3.57 -10.12
C VAL A 12 -2.87 -4.35 -10.11
N SER A 13 -2.84 -5.54 -9.53
CA SER A 13 -4.05 -6.35 -9.36
C SER A 13 -5.03 -5.69 -8.38
N PRO A 14 -6.35 -5.97 -8.50
CA PRO A 14 -7.32 -5.48 -7.54
C PRO A 14 -7.03 -5.93 -6.10
N SER A 15 -7.29 -5.03 -5.15
CA SER A 15 -7.19 -5.28 -3.72
C SER A 15 -8.60 -5.44 -3.13
N VAL A 16 -8.79 -6.46 -2.29
CA VAL A 16 -10.03 -6.63 -1.51
C VAL A 16 -10.25 -5.44 -0.58
N TYR A 17 -9.19 -5.01 0.10
CA TYR A 17 -9.27 -3.87 1.03
C TYR A 17 -9.85 -2.64 0.34
N GLU A 18 -9.22 -2.22 -0.76
CA GLU A 18 -9.55 -0.98 -1.45
C GLU A 18 -10.92 -1.06 -2.15
N THR A 19 -11.20 -2.21 -2.75
CA THR A 19 -12.48 -2.47 -3.41
C THR A 19 -13.63 -2.40 -2.42
N ALA A 20 -13.46 -2.99 -1.23
CA ALA A 20 -14.46 -2.91 -0.17
C ALA A 20 -14.64 -1.49 0.37
N ARG A 21 -13.57 -0.70 0.51
CA ARG A 21 -13.71 0.73 0.87
C ARG A 21 -14.55 1.49 -0.15
N LEU A 22 -14.40 1.26 -1.45
CA LEU A 22 -15.29 1.86 -2.45
C LEU A 22 -16.74 1.33 -2.40
N VAL A 23 -16.97 0.08 -2.01
CA VAL A 23 -18.34 -0.43 -1.75
C VAL A 23 -18.99 0.36 -0.62
N THR A 24 -18.26 0.72 0.42
CA THR A 24 -18.78 1.54 1.53
C THR A 24 -18.95 3.00 1.12
N LEU A 25 -17.90 3.62 0.58
CA LEU A 25 -17.78 5.07 0.43
C LEU A 25 -18.38 5.63 -0.86
N THR A 26 -18.44 4.83 -1.94
CA THR A 26 -18.91 5.29 -3.26
C THR A 26 -19.95 4.35 -3.88
N PRO A 27 -21.10 4.11 -3.22
CA PRO A 27 -22.19 3.34 -3.81
C PRO A 27 -22.77 4.00 -5.07
N TRP A 28 -22.51 5.30 -5.27
CA TRP A 28 -22.90 6.06 -6.46
C TRP A 28 -22.01 5.83 -7.68
N LEU A 29 -20.79 5.31 -7.49
CA LEU A 29 -19.82 5.11 -8.56
C LEU A 29 -20.23 3.88 -9.38
N ALA A 30 -20.16 3.99 -10.72
CA ALA A 30 -20.36 2.87 -11.62
C ALA A 30 -19.51 1.66 -11.21
N GLY A 31 -19.93 0.45 -11.60
CA GLY A 31 -19.23 -0.78 -11.21
C GLY A 31 -19.48 -1.23 -9.76
N HIS A 32 -20.38 -0.61 -9.01
CA HIS A 32 -20.67 -0.98 -7.61
C HIS A 32 -21.04 -2.45 -7.45
N LEU A 33 -21.90 -2.96 -8.33
CA LEU A 33 -22.29 -4.37 -8.38
C LEU A 33 -21.07 -5.29 -8.56
N GLN A 34 -20.20 -4.96 -9.50
CA GLN A 34 -18.99 -5.72 -9.81
C GLN A 34 -18.02 -5.72 -8.62
N ARG A 35 -17.93 -4.63 -7.88
CA ARG A 35 -17.15 -4.57 -6.64
C ARG A 35 -17.71 -5.51 -5.57
N VAL A 36 -19.03 -5.52 -5.35
CA VAL A 36 -19.65 -6.45 -4.39
C VAL A 36 -19.47 -7.90 -4.83
N LEU A 37 -19.69 -8.22 -6.10
CA LEU A 37 -19.45 -9.56 -6.65
C LEU A 37 -18.00 -10.01 -6.47
N PHE A 38 -17.03 -9.12 -6.68
CA PHE A 38 -15.62 -9.40 -6.43
C PHE A 38 -15.36 -9.75 -4.96
N LEU A 39 -15.99 -9.06 -4.00
CA LEU A 39 -15.88 -9.44 -2.58
C LEU A 39 -16.46 -10.84 -2.35
N LEU A 40 -17.65 -11.15 -2.88
CA LEU A 40 -18.26 -12.47 -2.72
C LEU A 40 -17.39 -13.59 -3.32
N GLN A 41 -16.82 -13.36 -4.51
CA GLN A 41 -15.97 -14.33 -5.21
C GLN A 41 -14.58 -14.48 -4.59
N SER A 42 -14.08 -13.45 -3.90
CA SER A 42 -12.77 -13.45 -3.27
C SER A 42 -12.78 -14.01 -1.84
N GLN A 43 -13.96 -14.32 -1.28
CA GLN A 43 -14.05 -14.91 0.05
C GLN A 43 -13.59 -16.36 0.02
N ARG A 44 -12.74 -16.73 0.97
CA ARG A 44 -12.21 -18.08 1.11
C ARG A 44 -13.19 -18.96 1.89
N GLY A 45 -12.99 -20.28 1.83
CA GLY A 45 -13.91 -21.26 2.42
C GLY A 45 -14.02 -21.21 3.95
N ASP A 46 -12.99 -20.70 4.61
CA ASP A 46 -12.91 -20.38 6.04
C ASP A 46 -13.61 -19.07 6.42
N GLY A 47 -14.05 -18.27 5.44
CA GLY A 47 -14.82 -17.04 5.65
C GLY A 47 -13.99 -15.76 5.63
N ASP A 48 -12.67 -15.86 5.50
CA ASP A 48 -11.78 -14.71 5.44
C ASP A 48 -11.54 -14.21 4.00
N TRP A 49 -10.84 -13.08 3.92
CA TRP A 49 -10.28 -12.53 2.70
C TRP A 49 -8.81 -12.24 2.91
N GLY A 50 -7.99 -12.40 1.86
CA GLY A 50 -6.60 -12.01 1.86
C GLY A 50 -5.61 -13.17 2.00
N GLY A 51 -4.43 -12.85 2.54
CA GLY A 51 -3.30 -13.78 2.66
C GLY A 51 -3.24 -14.50 3.99
N LEU A 52 -2.33 -15.47 4.10
CA LEU A 52 -2.04 -16.21 5.32
C LEU A 52 -1.30 -15.34 6.36
N ASP A 53 -1.01 -15.90 7.53
CA ASP A 53 -0.13 -15.31 8.56
C ASP A 53 -0.54 -13.89 9.00
N GLY A 54 -1.84 -13.67 9.16
CA GLY A 54 -2.41 -12.39 9.63
C GLY A 54 -2.65 -11.35 8.54
N TYR A 55 -2.15 -11.55 7.32
CA TYR A 55 -2.44 -10.66 6.18
C TYR A 55 -3.92 -10.67 5.75
N GLY A 56 -4.71 -11.62 6.26
CA GLY A 56 -6.15 -11.66 6.06
C GLY A 56 -6.96 -10.70 6.94
N LEU A 57 -6.38 -10.13 8.01
CA LEU A 57 -7.13 -9.33 8.99
C LEU A 57 -7.74 -8.07 8.37
N VAL A 58 -6.91 -7.23 7.74
CA VAL A 58 -7.34 -5.95 7.15
C VAL A 58 -8.34 -6.14 5.98
N PRO A 59 -8.09 -7.03 5.01
CA PRO A 59 -9.07 -7.33 3.96
C PRO A 59 -10.39 -7.88 4.50
N THR A 60 -10.36 -8.76 5.51
CA THR A 60 -11.57 -9.35 6.11
C THR A 60 -12.39 -8.31 6.86
N LEU A 61 -11.74 -7.45 7.66
CA LEU A 61 -12.40 -6.31 8.31
C LEU A 61 -13.07 -5.39 7.27
N SER A 62 -12.33 -5.02 6.21
CA SER A 62 -12.82 -4.14 5.15
C SER A 62 -13.99 -4.76 4.38
N ALA A 63 -13.86 -6.01 3.94
CA ALA A 63 -14.92 -6.71 3.19
C ALA A 63 -16.17 -6.93 4.04
N THR A 64 -16.01 -7.36 5.29
CA THR A 64 -17.15 -7.59 6.20
C THR A 64 -17.89 -6.28 6.46
N GLU A 65 -17.19 -5.18 6.77
CA GLU A 65 -17.82 -3.87 6.94
C GLU A 65 -18.59 -3.44 5.67
N ALA A 66 -17.99 -3.62 4.49
CA ALA A 66 -18.62 -3.23 3.23
C ALA A 66 -19.89 -4.02 2.88
N LEU A 67 -19.93 -5.32 3.22
CA LEU A 67 -21.11 -6.16 3.05
C LEU A 67 -22.20 -5.75 4.05
N LEU A 68 -21.85 -5.48 5.31
CA LEU A 68 -22.79 -4.97 6.33
C LEU A 68 -23.37 -3.61 5.93
N ALA A 69 -22.54 -2.71 5.40
CA ALA A 69 -22.97 -1.41 4.86
C ALA A 69 -23.92 -1.57 3.66
N SER A 70 -23.69 -2.57 2.79
CA SER A 70 -24.57 -2.87 1.67
C SER A 70 -25.92 -3.43 2.11
N LEU A 71 -25.94 -4.38 3.04
CA LEU A 71 -27.18 -4.93 3.60
C LEU A 71 -28.05 -3.86 4.25
N ARG A 72 -27.43 -2.93 4.99
CA ARG A 72 -28.13 -1.79 5.58
C ARG A 72 -28.79 -0.90 4.52
N ARG A 73 -28.06 -0.57 3.45
CA ARG A 73 -28.62 0.25 2.35
C ARG A 73 -29.81 -0.42 1.69
N TRP A 74 -29.79 -1.75 1.56
CA TRP A 74 -30.94 -2.50 1.05
C TRP A 74 -32.18 -2.36 1.91
N GLN A 75 -32.06 -2.50 3.22
CA GLN A 75 -33.19 -2.35 4.12
C GLN A 75 -33.79 -0.93 4.10
N GLN A 76 -32.98 0.06 3.76
CA GLN A 76 -33.40 1.46 3.58
C GLN A 76 -34.04 1.74 2.21
N GLY A 77 -34.32 0.70 1.40
CA GLY A 77 -34.92 0.83 0.07
C GLY A 77 -33.92 1.12 -1.06
N GLY A 78 -32.62 0.96 -0.81
CA GLY A 78 -31.59 1.08 -1.86
C GLY A 78 -31.70 -0.04 -2.90
N ASN A 79 -31.37 0.27 -4.16
CA ASN A 79 -31.52 -0.60 -5.34
C ASN A 79 -30.92 -2.01 -5.16
N GLY A 80 -31.76 -2.96 -4.74
CA GLY A 80 -31.40 -4.36 -4.54
C GLY A 80 -31.83 -5.35 -5.57
N GLN A 81 -32.06 -4.89 -6.78
CA GLN A 81 -32.71 -5.72 -7.78
C GLN A 81 -31.78 -6.69 -8.54
N VAL A 82 -30.47 -6.75 -8.23
CA VAL A 82 -29.52 -7.52 -9.06
C VAL A 82 -28.65 -8.54 -8.28
N LEU A 83 -28.52 -8.42 -6.95
CA LEU A 83 -27.76 -9.38 -6.13
C LEU A 83 -28.70 -10.24 -5.31
N ASP A 84 -28.33 -11.51 -5.12
CA ASP A 84 -29.02 -12.36 -4.17
C ASP A 84 -28.72 -11.87 -2.75
N TYR A 85 -29.79 -11.51 -2.03
CA TYR A 85 -29.70 -11.07 -0.65
C TYR A 85 -29.06 -12.11 0.26
N ALA A 86 -29.38 -13.38 0.02
CA ALA A 86 -28.89 -14.49 0.81
C ALA A 86 -27.37 -14.65 0.68
N ASP A 87 -26.80 -14.41 -0.51
CA ASP A 87 -25.36 -14.51 -0.74
C ASP A 87 -24.58 -13.45 0.04
N VAL A 88 -25.07 -12.21 0.04
CA VAL A 88 -24.44 -11.09 0.78
C VAL A 88 -24.52 -11.34 2.29
N VAL A 89 -25.68 -11.80 2.79
CA VAL A 89 -25.85 -12.19 4.19
C VAL A 89 -24.91 -13.33 4.57
N SER A 90 -24.86 -14.37 3.75
CA SER A 90 -24.02 -15.56 3.97
C SER A 90 -22.54 -15.19 4.03
N ALA A 91 -22.07 -14.31 3.13
CA ALA A 91 -20.70 -13.83 3.15
C ALA A 91 -20.38 -12.95 4.36
N ALA A 92 -21.30 -12.04 4.74
CA ALA A 92 -21.16 -11.21 5.92
C ALA A 92 -21.14 -12.05 7.22
N ASP A 93 -21.98 -13.08 7.33
CA ASP A 93 -22.01 -14.02 8.45
C ASP A 93 -20.65 -14.72 8.61
N ARG A 94 -20.13 -15.31 7.53
CA ARG A 94 -18.81 -15.98 7.54
C ARG A 94 -17.66 -15.02 7.89
N GLY A 95 -17.71 -13.79 7.39
CA GLY A 95 -16.75 -12.74 7.74
C GLY A 95 -16.78 -12.42 9.22
N LEU A 96 -17.97 -12.21 9.80
CA LEU A 96 -18.15 -11.98 11.23
C LEU A 96 -17.66 -13.18 12.07
N ARG A 97 -17.97 -14.43 11.69
CA ARG A 97 -17.45 -15.63 12.40
C ARG A 97 -15.94 -15.62 12.46
N THR A 98 -15.29 -15.34 11.34
CA THR A 98 -13.83 -15.26 11.25
C THR A 98 -13.29 -14.15 12.16
N LEU A 99 -13.86 -12.95 12.08
CA LEU A 99 -13.43 -11.81 12.88
C LEU A 99 -13.62 -12.03 14.38
N PHE A 100 -14.74 -12.60 14.83
CA PHE A 100 -14.92 -12.98 16.24
C PHE A 100 -13.96 -14.10 16.66
N GLY A 101 -13.60 -14.99 15.72
CA GLY A 101 -12.57 -16.00 15.93
C GLY A 101 -11.17 -15.40 16.14
N TRP A 102 -10.85 -14.25 15.55
CA TRP A 102 -9.54 -13.58 15.65
C TRP A 102 -9.46 -12.48 16.70
N LEU A 103 -10.56 -11.75 16.89
CA LEU A 103 -10.69 -10.54 17.70
C LEU A 103 -11.69 -10.70 18.86
N GLY A 104 -12.00 -11.95 19.23
CA GLY A 104 -12.75 -12.28 20.43
C GLY A 104 -11.88 -12.29 21.70
N GLY A 105 -12.47 -12.64 22.84
CA GLY A 105 -11.77 -12.61 24.14
C GLY A 105 -10.61 -13.61 24.28
N ASP A 106 -10.69 -14.75 23.60
CA ASP A 106 -9.82 -15.91 23.86
C ASP A 106 -8.75 -16.17 22.78
N THR A 107 -8.79 -15.47 21.65
CA THR A 107 -7.89 -15.71 20.51
C THR A 107 -7.08 -14.46 20.17
N ARG A 108 -5.86 -14.65 19.63
CA ARG A 108 -4.96 -13.56 19.26
C ARG A 108 -4.47 -13.74 17.83
N VAL A 109 -4.83 -12.79 16.97
CA VAL A 109 -4.24 -12.64 15.63
C VAL A 109 -2.89 -11.93 15.73
N VAL A 110 -1.90 -12.40 14.98
CA VAL A 110 -0.64 -11.66 14.77
C VAL A 110 -0.88 -10.64 13.67
N VAL A 111 -0.60 -9.38 13.96
CA VAL A 111 -0.78 -8.28 13.00
C VAL A 111 0.52 -8.08 12.24
N PRO A 112 0.56 -8.31 10.91
CA PRO A 112 1.73 -7.96 10.11
C PRO A 112 1.91 -6.43 10.05
N ASP A 113 3.15 -5.98 9.87
CA ASP A 113 3.50 -4.55 9.74
C ASP A 113 3.12 -4.01 8.36
N THR A 114 1.84 -4.07 8.02
CA THR A 114 1.28 -3.48 6.79
C THR A 114 1.18 -1.96 6.92
N ILE A 115 1.14 -1.27 5.78
CA ILE A 115 1.00 0.19 5.71
C ILE A 115 -0.16 0.66 6.59
N ALA A 116 0.15 1.54 7.54
CA ALA A 116 -0.81 2.20 8.40
C ALA A 116 -1.72 1.27 9.21
N ALA A 117 -1.26 0.04 9.51
CA ALA A 117 -2.03 -0.94 10.29
C ALA A 117 -2.56 -0.35 11.61
N GLU A 118 -1.76 0.51 12.26
CA GLU A 118 -2.09 1.18 13.52
C GLU A 118 -3.26 2.17 13.45
N ILE A 119 -3.69 2.58 12.26
CA ILE A 119 -4.89 3.42 12.09
C ILE A 119 -6.00 2.71 11.33
N VAL A 120 -5.65 1.85 10.36
CA VAL A 120 -6.62 1.14 9.52
C VAL A 120 -7.38 0.09 10.35
N ILE A 121 -6.68 -0.71 11.16
CA ILE A 121 -7.32 -1.77 11.94
C ILE A 121 -8.29 -1.18 12.98
N PRO A 122 -7.90 -0.22 13.83
CA PRO A 122 -8.83 0.34 14.82
C PRO A 122 -10.03 1.03 14.17
N ALA A 123 -9.80 1.74 13.06
CA ALA A 123 -10.89 2.39 12.32
C ALA A 123 -11.91 1.39 11.76
N LEU A 124 -11.45 0.28 11.16
CA LEU A 124 -12.34 -0.74 10.63
C LEU A 124 -13.04 -1.54 11.74
N VAL A 125 -12.35 -1.87 12.82
CA VAL A 125 -12.96 -2.52 13.99
C VAL A 125 -14.08 -1.63 14.55
N ALA A 126 -13.84 -0.33 14.69
CA ALA A 126 -14.87 0.63 15.12
C ALA A 126 -16.07 0.67 14.17
N GLN A 127 -15.84 0.62 12.85
CA GLN A 127 -16.92 0.61 11.85
C GLN A 127 -17.75 -0.68 11.92
N VAL A 128 -17.12 -1.86 12.01
CA VAL A 128 -17.83 -3.13 12.18
C VAL A 128 -18.62 -3.14 13.49
N ASN A 129 -18.02 -2.68 14.59
CA ASN A 129 -18.71 -2.56 15.87
C ASN A 129 -19.92 -1.62 15.80
N ALA A 130 -19.84 -0.52 15.04
CA ALA A 130 -20.99 0.36 14.84
C ALA A 130 -22.15 -0.33 14.08
N HIS A 131 -21.87 -1.32 13.23
CA HIS A 131 -22.90 -2.18 12.63
C HIS A 131 -23.50 -3.15 13.65
N LEU A 132 -22.66 -3.82 14.45
CA LEU A 132 -23.11 -4.74 15.51
C LEU A 132 -23.98 -4.03 16.57
N ASP A 133 -23.55 -2.84 17.01
CA ASP A 133 -24.30 -2.00 17.95
C ASP A 133 -25.69 -1.64 17.36
N ARG A 134 -25.76 -1.40 16.04
CA ARG A 134 -27.02 -1.09 15.35
C ARG A 134 -27.95 -2.30 15.22
N PHE A 135 -27.44 -3.52 15.08
CA PHE A 135 -28.27 -4.74 15.01
C PHE A 135 -29.16 -4.94 16.24
N MET A 136 -28.82 -4.32 17.38
CA MET A 136 -29.68 -4.30 18.56
C MET A 136 -31.01 -3.60 18.32
N LEU A 137 -31.00 -2.55 17.49
CA LEU A 137 -32.12 -1.65 17.20
C LEU A 137 -32.79 -1.99 15.87
N GLU A 138 -32.00 -2.30 14.85
CA GLU A 138 -32.43 -2.56 13.47
C GLU A 138 -31.88 -3.92 13.01
N PRO A 139 -32.63 -5.03 13.22
CA PRO A 139 -32.18 -6.36 12.84
C PRO A 139 -31.98 -6.51 11.33
N VAL A 140 -30.97 -7.28 10.92
CA VAL A 140 -30.75 -7.69 9.52
C VAL A 140 -31.19 -9.14 9.37
N ILE A 141 -32.10 -9.39 8.43
CA ILE A 141 -32.66 -10.73 8.18
C ILE A 141 -31.51 -11.70 7.84
N GLY A 142 -31.41 -12.80 8.59
CA GLY A 142 -30.37 -13.81 8.38
C GLY A 142 -29.04 -13.53 9.09
N LEU A 143 -28.92 -12.41 9.81
CA LEU A 143 -27.82 -12.11 10.73
C LEU A 143 -28.29 -12.02 12.19
N ASP A 144 -29.46 -12.58 12.51
CA ASP A 144 -30.10 -12.49 13.82
C ASP A 144 -29.21 -12.99 14.97
N ILE A 145 -28.33 -13.98 14.69
CA ILE A 145 -27.40 -14.54 15.67
C ILE A 145 -26.37 -13.52 16.19
N TRP A 146 -26.12 -12.45 15.44
CA TRP A 146 -25.16 -11.41 15.80
C TRP A 146 -25.76 -10.36 16.72
N ARG A 147 -27.08 -10.36 16.93
CA ARG A 147 -27.75 -9.46 17.85
C ARG A 147 -27.33 -9.78 19.29
N GLY A 148 -26.62 -8.84 19.92
CA GLY A 148 -26.13 -9.01 21.29
C GLY A 148 -24.91 -9.94 21.40
N SER A 149 -24.24 -10.23 20.27
CA SER A 149 -23.03 -11.06 20.23
C SER A 149 -21.79 -10.42 20.88
N GLY A 150 -21.88 -9.14 21.26
CA GLY A 150 -20.76 -8.36 21.78
C GLY A 150 -20.09 -7.53 20.69
N ARG A 151 -18.86 -7.09 20.97
CA ARG A 151 -18.05 -6.23 20.10
C ARG A 151 -16.72 -6.93 19.81
N LEU A 152 -16.18 -6.69 18.62
CA LEU A 152 -14.81 -7.05 18.29
C LEU A 152 -13.84 -6.24 19.15
N LEU A 153 -12.80 -6.89 19.66
CA LEU A 153 -11.70 -6.26 20.39
C LEU A 153 -10.61 -5.80 19.41
N LEU A 154 -9.73 -4.90 19.87
CA LEU A 154 -8.51 -4.58 19.13
C LEU A 154 -7.45 -5.67 19.35
N PRO A 155 -6.58 -5.94 18.36
CA PRO A 155 -5.44 -6.83 18.56
C PRO A 155 -4.55 -6.38 19.72
N PRO A 156 -3.84 -7.31 20.40
CA PRO A 156 -2.92 -6.96 21.47
C PRO A 156 -1.87 -5.92 21.05
N GLY A 157 -1.66 -4.90 21.90
CA GLY A 157 -0.69 -3.83 21.64
C GLY A 157 -1.20 -2.72 20.72
N MET A 158 -2.48 -2.73 20.37
CA MET A 158 -3.13 -1.69 19.57
C MET A 158 -4.26 -1.02 20.35
N ASP A 159 -4.41 0.29 20.18
CA ASP A 159 -5.47 1.12 20.74
C ASP A 159 -6.05 2.05 19.65
N ASP A 160 -7.04 2.87 20.00
CA ASP A 160 -7.66 3.85 19.13
C ASP A 160 -7.18 5.30 19.37
N GLU A 161 -6.18 5.50 20.25
CA GLU A 161 -5.73 6.83 20.67
C GLU A 161 -5.09 7.60 19.52
N LEU A 162 -4.28 6.92 18.69
CA LEU A 162 -3.66 7.53 17.51
C LEU A 162 -4.71 7.99 16.50
N VAL A 163 -5.71 7.17 16.21
CA VAL A 163 -6.82 7.52 15.30
C VAL A 163 -7.57 8.73 15.86
N ALA A 164 -7.94 8.70 17.14
CA ALA A 164 -8.64 9.80 17.79
C ALA A 164 -7.85 11.11 17.74
N ARG A 165 -6.54 11.07 17.99
CA ARG A 165 -5.65 12.23 17.87
C ARG A 165 -5.56 12.78 16.45
N LEU A 166 -5.41 11.91 15.45
CA LEU A 166 -5.35 12.34 14.05
C LEU A 166 -6.67 12.96 13.60
N VAL A 167 -7.80 12.36 13.97
CA VAL A 167 -9.14 12.94 13.72
C VAL A 167 -9.26 14.32 14.37
N HIS A 168 -8.82 14.47 15.62
CA HIS A 168 -8.84 15.76 16.31
C HIS A 168 -8.03 16.84 15.58
N LEU A 169 -6.81 16.50 15.12
CA LEU A 169 -5.97 17.40 14.35
C LEU A 169 -6.62 17.83 13.03
N VAL A 170 -7.22 16.89 12.30
CA VAL A 170 -7.94 17.18 11.05
C VAL A 170 -9.12 18.11 11.31
N CYS A 171 -9.91 17.86 12.35
CA CYS A 171 -11.04 18.72 12.73
C CYS A 171 -10.60 20.15 13.09
N GLN A 172 -9.36 20.34 13.56
CA GLN A 172 -8.76 21.65 13.83
C GLN A 172 -8.16 22.31 12.58
N GLY A 173 -8.22 21.65 11.42
CA GLY A 173 -7.66 22.14 10.17
C GLY A 173 -6.15 21.96 10.04
N HIS A 174 -5.52 21.17 10.91
CA HIS A 174 -4.10 20.85 10.80
C HIS A 174 -3.84 19.91 9.62
N ALA A 175 -2.79 20.22 8.86
CA ALA A 175 -2.31 19.34 7.80
C ALA A 175 -1.67 18.07 8.38
N LEU A 176 -1.89 16.95 7.71
CA LEU A 176 -1.22 15.68 8.02
C LEU A 176 0.02 15.48 7.14
N PRO A 177 1.04 14.73 7.62
CA PRO A 177 2.16 14.32 6.78
C PRO A 177 1.70 13.61 5.51
N THR A 178 2.37 13.88 4.38
CA THR A 178 2.03 13.32 3.06
C THR A 178 1.91 11.79 3.07
N LYS A 179 2.75 11.09 3.85
CA LYS A 179 2.71 9.62 3.98
C LYS A 179 1.39 9.06 4.54
N LEU A 180 0.63 9.87 5.29
CA LEU A 180 -0.68 9.47 5.82
C LEU A 180 -1.82 9.70 4.83
N LEU A 181 -1.61 10.44 3.73
CA LEU A 181 -2.67 10.72 2.76
C LEU A 181 -3.15 9.45 2.05
N HIS A 182 -2.31 8.41 1.95
CA HIS A 182 -2.68 7.12 1.34
C HIS A 182 -3.74 6.36 2.16
N SER A 183 -3.84 6.61 3.47
CA SER A 183 -4.75 5.88 4.38
C SER A 183 -5.74 6.83 5.06
N LEU A 184 -6.10 7.92 4.36
CA LEU A 184 -6.91 9.01 4.88
C LEU A 184 -8.34 8.57 5.23
N GLU A 185 -8.86 7.54 4.58
CA GLU A 185 -10.16 6.93 4.84
C GLU A 185 -10.28 6.35 6.25
N ALA A 186 -9.17 5.98 6.89
CA ALA A 186 -9.16 5.49 8.27
C ALA A 186 -9.63 6.56 9.27
N LEU A 187 -9.54 7.85 8.90
CA LEU A 187 -9.97 8.97 9.74
C LEU A 187 -11.46 9.32 9.56
N GLY A 188 -12.18 8.55 8.73
CA GLY A 188 -13.63 8.62 8.61
C GLY A 188 -14.14 9.97 8.07
N PRO A 189 -15.35 10.42 8.47
CA PRO A 189 -15.97 11.62 7.91
C PRO A 189 -15.20 12.93 8.11
N ALA A 190 -14.26 12.98 9.05
CA ALA A 190 -13.49 14.19 9.37
C ALA A 190 -12.65 14.69 8.18
N VAL A 191 -12.24 13.79 7.28
CA VAL A 191 -11.36 14.14 6.15
C VAL A 191 -12.11 14.65 4.92
N ARG A 192 -13.46 14.60 4.94
CA ARG A 192 -14.29 15.04 3.82
C ARG A 192 -14.07 16.54 3.56
N GLY A 193 -13.55 16.87 2.38
CA GLY A 193 -13.26 18.24 1.98
C GLY A 193 -12.14 18.90 2.77
N ALA A 194 -11.28 18.13 3.45
CA ALA A 194 -10.17 18.67 4.21
C ALA A 194 -9.28 19.55 3.31
N GLY A 195 -9.11 20.81 3.69
CA GLY A 195 -8.49 21.84 2.85
C GLY A 195 -6.98 21.68 2.64
N PHE A 196 -6.30 20.90 3.48
CA PHE A 196 -4.87 20.59 3.34
C PHE A 196 -4.60 19.49 2.30
N VAL A 197 -5.64 18.81 1.81
CA VAL A 197 -5.49 17.74 0.83
C VAL A 197 -5.53 18.33 -0.56
N HIS A 198 -4.46 18.07 -1.33
CA HIS A 198 -4.34 18.48 -2.71
C HIS A 198 -4.16 17.24 -3.59
N PRO A 199 -5.25 16.75 -4.24
CA PRO A 199 -5.15 15.58 -5.10
C PRO A 199 -4.17 15.83 -6.26
N VAL A 200 -3.34 14.85 -6.54
CA VAL A 200 -2.41 14.87 -7.67
C VAL A 200 -2.97 13.95 -8.74
N GLN A 201 -3.17 14.50 -9.95
CA GLN A 201 -3.85 13.78 -11.04
C GLN A 201 -5.24 13.22 -10.64
N GLY A 202 -5.93 13.91 -9.72
CA GLY A 202 -7.23 13.49 -9.19
C GLY A 202 -7.15 12.49 -8.02
N ALA A 203 -6.00 11.88 -7.75
CA ALA A 203 -5.83 10.93 -6.67
C ALA A 203 -5.36 11.60 -5.36
N VAL A 204 -5.86 11.14 -4.23
CA VAL A 204 -5.31 11.43 -2.90
C VAL A 204 -4.38 10.28 -2.53
N GLY A 205 -3.07 10.57 -2.45
CA GLY A 205 -2.05 9.60 -2.04
C GLY A 205 -2.04 8.30 -2.87
N CYS A 206 -2.37 8.36 -4.17
CA CYS A 206 -2.53 7.17 -5.02
C CYS A 206 -3.52 6.11 -4.48
N SER A 207 -4.45 6.47 -3.58
CA SER A 207 -5.44 5.54 -3.01
C SER A 207 -6.86 5.88 -3.50
N PRO A 208 -7.56 4.94 -4.16
CA PRO A 208 -9.00 5.06 -4.42
C PRO A 208 -9.85 5.29 -3.16
N ALA A 209 -9.55 4.64 -2.05
CA ALA A 209 -10.26 4.75 -0.78
C ALA A 209 -10.08 6.12 -0.13
N ALA A 210 -8.84 6.60 -0.02
CA ALA A 210 -8.54 7.94 0.48
C ALA A 210 -9.19 9.02 -0.40
N THR A 211 -9.15 8.84 -1.74
CA THR A 211 -9.79 9.76 -2.68
C THR A 211 -11.31 9.79 -2.49
N ALA A 212 -11.92 8.63 -2.30
CA ALA A 212 -13.35 8.50 -2.00
C ALA A 212 -13.75 9.13 -0.66
N ALA A 213 -12.95 8.93 0.39
CA ALA A 213 -13.20 9.49 1.71
C ALA A 213 -13.08 11.02 1.74
N TRP A 214 -12.10 11.57 1.03
CA TRP A 214 -11.88 13.01 0.95
C TRP A 214 -12.97 13.74 0.14
N LEU A 215 -13.53 13.13 -0.92
CA LEU A 215 -14.38 13.80 -1.90
C LEU A 215 -15.57 14.61 -1.30
N PRO A 216 -15.51 15.96 -1.27
CA PRO A 216 -16.57 16.78 -0.65
C PRO A 216 -17.84 16.87 -1.51
N ASP A 217 -17.66 17.08 -2.80
CA ASP A 217 -18.71 17.18 -3.82
C ASP A 217 -18.22 16.60 -5.16
N ARG A 218 -19.13 15.99 -5.92
CA ARG A 218 -18.83 15.35 -7.21
C ARG A 218 -18.70 16.35 -8.36
N THR A 219 -19.44 17.46 -8.32
CA THR A 219 -19.48 18.43 -9.42
C THR A 219 -18.27 19.37 -9.43
N GLY A 220 -17.80 19.76 -8.24
CA GLY A 220 -16.64 20.62 -8.02
C GLY A 220 -15.31 19.88 -8.06
N CYS A 221 -15.30 18.56 -7.81
CA CYS A 221 -14.08 17.74 -7.78
C CYS A 221 -14.01 16.74 -8.95
N ARG A 222 -14.29 17.21 -10.18
CA ARG A 222 -14.34 16.35 -11.39
C ARG A 222 -13.07 15.53 -11.63
N ALA A 223 -11.89 16.05 -11.29
CA ALA A 223 -10.64 15.30 -11.45
C ALA A 223 -10.58 14.06 -10.56
N ALA A 224 -11.05 14.17 -9.30
CA ALA A 224 -11.10 13.05 -8.38
C ALA A 224 -12.17 12.02 -8.77
N VAL A 225 -13.33 12.50 -9.25
CA VAL A 225 -14.36 11.61 -9.81
C VAL A 225 -13.81 10.87 -11.04
N GLY A 226 -13.16 11.59 -11.97
CA GLY A 226 -12.56 11.02 -13.17
C GLY A 226 -11.45 10.00 -12.85
N TYR A 227 -10.66 10.22 -11.80
CA TYR A 227 -9.70 9.24 -11.30
C TYR A 227 -10.40 7.96 -10.82
N LEU A 228 -11.42 8.08 -9.95
CA LEU A 228 -12.17 6.91 -9.46
C LEU A 228 -12.84 6.13 -10.59
N GLU A 229 -13.43 6.83 -11.56
CA GLU A 229 -14.04 6.24 -12.75
C GLU A 229 -13.00 5.52 -13.62
N ALA A 230 -11.83 6.12 -13.86
CA ALA A 230 -10.76 5.53 -14.65
C ALA A 230 -10.21 4.26 -14.00
N VAL A 231 -9.93 4.31 -12.69
CA VAL A 231 -9.37 3.17 -11.95
C VAL A 231 -10.35 2.00 -11.93
N GLN A 232 -11.63 2.25 -11.61
CA GLN A 232 -12.62 1.16 -11.59
C GLN A 232 -12.92 0.61 -12.99
N ASN A 233 -12.92 1.45 -14.04
CA ASN A 233 -13.09 0.97 -15.42
C ASN A 233 -11.96 0.03 -15.83
N ARG A 234 -10.72 0.31 -15.40
CA ARG A 234 -9.56 -0.53 -15.70
C ARG A 234 -9.67 -1.92 -15.08
N GLY A 235 -10.22 -2.03 -13.87
CA GLY A 235 -10.45 -3.31 -13.19
C GLY A 235 -11.79 -3.97 -13.50
N GLY A 236 -12.68 -3.33 -14.27
CA GLY A 236 -14.05 -3.81 -14.48
C GLY A 236 -14.93 -3.71 -13.21
N GLY A 237 -14.63 -2.79 -12.30
CA GLY A 237 -15.31 -2.56 -11.03
C GLY A 237 -14.34 -2.56 -9.85
N PRO A 238 -13.67 -3.69 -9.55
CA PRO A 238 -12.62 -3.78 -8.52
C PRO A 238 -11.44 -2.85 -8.77
N VAL A 239 -10.74 -2.44 -7.70
CA VAL A 239 -9.66 -1.45 -7.76
C VAL A 239 -8.39 -1.92 -7.02
N PRO A 240 -7.18 -1.52 -7.45
CA PRO A 240 -5.93 -1.84 -6.76
C PRO A 240 -5.77 -1.02 -5.47
N GLY A 241 -4.88 -1.47 -4.57
CA GLY A 241 -4.59 -0.75 -3.31
C GLY A 241 -3.82 0.55 -3.50
N ALA A 242 -2.96 0.62 -4.52
CA ALA A 242 -2.24 1.84 -4.87
C ALA A 242 -2.19 1.99 -6.40
N THR A 243 -2.60 3.15 -6.91
CA THR A 243 -2.42 3.53 -8.32
C THR A 243 -2.57 5.04 -8.48
N PRO A 244 -1.76 5.73 -9.30
CA PRO A 244 -0.68 5.20 -10.14
C PRO A 244 0.58 4.74 -9.37
N ILE A 245 1.31 3.78 -9.94
CA ILE A 245 2.65 3.31 -9.48
C ILE A 245 3.69 3.36 -10.62
N THR A 246 3.57 4.36 -11.49
CA THR A 246 4.31 4.39 -12.75
C THR A 246 5.82 4.48 -12.59
N VAL A 247 6.33 5.16 -11.56
CA VAL A 247 7.77 5.27 -11.33
C VAL A 247 8.30 3.92 -10.84
N PHE A 248 7.63 3.33 -9.85
CA PHE A 248 7.95 1.99 -9.33
C PHE A 248 7.97 0.95 -10.46
N GLU A 249 6.88 0.82 -11.23
CA GLU A 249 6.80 -0.19 -12.30
C GLU A 249 7.91 0.00 -13.34
N ARG A 250 8.11 1.24 -13.81
CA ARG A 250 9.13 1.53 -14.84
C ARG A 250 10.53 1.25 -14.31
N ALA A 251 10.83 1.68 -13.08
CA ALA A 251 12.14 1.47 -12.47
C ALA A 251 12.42 -0.03 -12.28
N TRP A 252 11.49 -0.80 -11.72
CA TRP A 252 11.66 -2.25 -11.50
C TRP A 252 11.75 -3.03 -12.81
N VAL A 253 10.90 -2.75 -13.80
CA VAL A 253 10.94 -3.45 -15.09
C VAL A 253 12.26 -3.18 -15.81
N LEU A 254 12.72 -1.92 -15.84
CA LEU A 254 14.00 -1.56 -16.46
C LEU A 254 15.19 -2.16 -15.70
N ALA A 255 15.19 -2.09 -14.37
CA ALA A 255 16.22 -2.67 -13.52
C ALA A 255 16.33 -4.18 -13.74
N ALA A 256 15.20 -4.90 -13.71
CA ALA A 256 15.17 -6.36 -13.87
C ALA A 256 15.67 -6.81 -15.26
N LEU A 257 15.13 -6.22 -16.34
CA LEU A 257 15.49 -6.61 -17.70
C LEU A 257 16.96 -6.31 -18.03
N THR A 258 17.45 -5.14 -17.62
CA THR A 258 18.85 -4.77 -17.84
C THR A 258 19.81 -5.57 -16.96
N ALA A 259 19.43 -5.88 -15.71
CA ALA A 259 20.23 -6.73 -14.83
C ALA A 259 20.33 -8.18 -15.34
N ALA A 260 19.27 -8.68 -15.99
CA ALA A 260 19.26 -9.99 -16.64
C ALA A 260 20.05 -10.05 -17.96
N GLY A 261 20.58 -8.92 -18.44
CA GLY A 261 21.30 -8.86 -19.72
C GLY A 261 20.41 -9.09 -20.94
N ILE A 262 19.09 -8.89 -20.79
CA ILE A 262 18.14 -9.02 -21.89
C ILE A 262 18.25 -7.76 -22.75
N ASP A 263 18.61 -7.93 -24.03
CA ASP A 263 18.68 -6.83 -24.98
C ASP A 263 17.27 -6.34 -25.31
N VAL A 264 16.89 -5.21 -24.71
CA VAL A 264 15.60 -4.55 -24.91
C VAL A 264 15.82 -3.14 -25.40
N MET A 265 15.17 -2.80 -26.51
CA MET A 265 15.11 -1.42 -26.96
C MET A 265 14.24 -0.62 -25.99
N VAL A 266 14.87 0.21 -25.16
CA VAL A 266 14.18 1.08 -24.20
C VAL A 266 13.84 2.40 -24.89
N PRO A 267 12.55 2.76 -25.04
CA PRO A 267 12.17 4.07 -25.54
C PRO A 267 12.74 5.18 -24.65
N GLN A 268 13.39 6.18 -25.24
CA GLN A 268 14.01 7.30 -24.50
C GLN A 268 13.02 7.97 -23.53
N ARG A 269 11.75 8.10 -23.92
CA ARG A 269 10.66 8.63 -23.09
C ARG A 269 10.47 7.93 -21.74
N LEU A 270 10.86 6.65 -21.59
CA LEU A 270 10.83 5.96 -20.30
C LEU A 270 11.93 6.50 -19.37
N ALA A 271 13.15 6.62 -19.86
CA ALA A 271 14.26 7.20 -19.12
C ALA A 271 13.96 8.68 -18.78
N ASP A 272 13.44 9.44 -19.74
CA ASP A 272 13.04 10.83 -19.53
C ASP A 272 11.94 10.94 -18.46
N SER A 273 10.99 9.99 -18.44
CA SER A 273 9.94 9.97 -17.41
C SER A 273 10.48 9.68 -16.01
N LEU A 274 11.52 8.84 -15.89
CA LEU A 274 12.20 8.61 -14.60
C LEU A 274 12.96 9.86 -14.19
N HIS A 275 13.73 10.49 -15.09
CA HIS A 275 14.43 11.75 -14.81
C HIS A 275 13.48 12.85 -14.36
N ALA A 276 12.33 12.99 -15.01
CA ALA A 276 11.33 14.00 -14.69
C ALA A 276 10.63 13.79 -13.34
N ALA A 277 10.67 12.58 -12.78
CA ALA A 277 10.07 12.28 -11.48
C ALA A 277 10.93 12.76 -10.30
N PHE A 278 12.23 12.99 -10.49
CA PHE A 278 13.14 13.33 -9.39
C PHE A 278 12.92 14.74 -8.86
N GLY A 279 12.64 14.83 -7.56
CA GLY A 279 12.74 16.05 -6.77
C GLY A 279 14.04 16.12 -5.95
N GLU A 280 14.08 17.05 -5.01
CA GLU A 280 15.19 17.25 -4.07
C GLU A 280 15.51 15.98 -3.26
N PHE A 281 14.45 15.30 -2.77
CA PHE A 281 14.55 14.10 -1.94
C PHE A 281 14.41 12.80 -2.74
N GLY A 282 14.62 12.81 -4.06
CA GLY A 282 14.50 11.60 -4.88
C GLY A 282 13.14 11.45 -5.54
N VAL A 283 12.63 10.22 -5.64
CA VAL A 283 11.34 9.88 -6.28
C VAL A 283 10.45 9.08 -5.34
N ALA A 284 9.16 9.05 -5.65
CA ALA A 284 8.16 8.17 -5.04
C ALA A 284 7.66 7.15 -6.06
N ALA A 285 7.05 6.05 -5.61
CA ALA A 285 6.42 5.03 -6.47
C ALA A 285 5.48 5.61 -7.55
N GLY A 286 4.78 6.70 -7.22
CA GLY A 286 3.81 7.34 -8.10
C GLY A 286 3.54 8.81 -7.73
N PRO A 287 2.88 9.55 -8.63
CA PRO A 287 2.59 10.97 -8.46
C PRO A 287 1.66 11.22 -7.27
N GLY A 288 2.09 12.07 -6.33
CA GLY A 288 1.32 12.41 -5.13
C GLY A 288 1.65 11.58 -3.89
N LEU A 289 2.57 10.62 -4.00
CA LEU A 289 3.19 9.95 -2.86
C LEU A 289 4.42 10.72 -2.37
N ALA A 290 4.82 10.47 -1.12
CA ALA A 290 6.06 11.00 -0.58
C ALA A 290 7.27 10.24 -1.16
N PRO A 291 8.39 10.92 -1.49
CA PRO A 291 9.61 10.24 -1.92
C PRO A 291 10.20 9.34 -0.84
N ASP A 292 10.79 8.22 -1.26
CA ASP A 292 11.41 7.23 -0.40
C ASP A 292 12.75 6.73 -0.97
N SER A 293 13.59 6.16 -0.11
CA SER A 293 14.92 5.70 -0.53
C SER A 293 14.87 4.51 -1.49
N ASP A 294 13.81 3.70 -1.45
CA ASP A 294 13.72 2.45 -2.19
C ASP A 294 13.47 2.71 -3.68
N ASP A 295 12.36 3.41 -3.98
CA ASP A 295 12.05 3.87 -5.33
C ASP A 295 13.17 4.75 -5.88
N THR A 296 13.74 5.61 -5.04
CA THR A 296 14.89 6.44 -5.40
C THR A 296 16.10 5.60 -5.80
N ALA A 297 16.45 4.59 -5.01
CA ALA A 297 17.59 3.72 -5.31
C ALA A 297 17.37 2.96 -6.62
N VAL A 298 16.21 2.33 -6.81
CA VAL A 298 15.94 1.52 -8.00
C VAL A 298 15.82 2.38 -9.26
N ALA A 299 15.23 3.58 -9.19
CA ALA A 299 15.20 4.52 -10.30
C ALA A 299 16.61 4.98 -10.69
N LEU A 300 17.48 5.32 -9.72
CA LEU A 300 18.89 5.66 -9.95
C LEU A 300 19.67 4.49 -10.56
N TYR A 301 19.42 3.26 -10.10
CA TYR A 301 20.01 2.04 -10.65
C TYR A 301 19.59 1.82 -12.10
N ALA A 302 18.30 1.89 -12.40
CA ALA A 302 17.77 1.74 -13.75
C ALA A 302 18.36 2.79 -14.71
N LEU A 303 18.42 4.05 -14.29
CA LEU A 303 19.02 5.13 -15.09
C LEU A 303 20.53 4.90 -15.34
N ALA A 304 21.27 4.44 -14.33
CA ALA A 304 22.68 4.08 -14.51
C ALA A 304 22.85 2.89 -15.45
N GLN A 305 21.97 1.88 -15.40
CA GLN A 305 21.99 0.75 -16.32
C GLN A 305 21.85 1.20 -17.78
N LEU A 306 20.97 2.16 -18.03
CA LEU A 306 20.73 2.75 -19.35
C LEU A 306 21.83 3.72 -19.82
N GLY A 307 22.87 3.96 -19.02
CA GLY A 307 23.92 4.93 -19.37
C GLY A 307 23.49 6.39 -19.25
N SER A 308 22.44 6.67 -18.48
CA SER A 308 21.93 8.01 -18.22
C SER A 308 21.91 8.30 -16.70
N PRO A 309 23.06 8.24 -16.00
CA PRO A 309 23.13 8.33 -14.54
C PRO A 309 22.70 9.70 -14.00
N ARG A 310 22.37 9.77 -12.71
CA ARG A 310 22.16 11.01 -11.94
C ARG A 310 23.04 11.04 -10.69
N SER A 311 23.09 12.17 -10.00
CA SER A 311 23.71 12.22 -8.66
C SER A 311 22.98 11.31 -7.68
N LEU A 312 23.75 10.65 -6.81
CA LEU A 312 23.27 9.82 -5.71
C LEU A 312 22.97 10.63 -4.44
N ASP A 313 23.22 11.94 -4.45
CA ASP A 313 23.18 12.78 -3.23
C ASP A 313 21.81 12.78 -2.53
N CYS A 314 20.70 12.64 -3.26
CA CYS A 314 19.37 12.56 -2.68
C CYS A 314 19.20 11.37 -1.71
N LEU A 315 19.92 10.26 -1.92
CA LEU A 315 19.90 9.11 -1.00
C LEU A 315 20.54 9.43 0.35
N LEU A 316 21.44 10.43 0.44
CA LEU A 316 22.10 10.80 1.70
C LEU A 316 21.12 11.40 2.72
N ALA A 317 19.99 11.96 2.26
CA ALA A 317 18.93 12.44 3.15
C ALA A 317 18.27 11.31 3.97
N TYR A 318 18.43 10.06 3.54
CA TYR A 318 17.85 8.88 4.16
C TYR A 318 18.85 8.13 5.06
N GLN A 319 20.12 8.53 5.09
CA GLN A 319 21.17 7.80 5.80
C GLN A 319 21.00 7.93 7.33
N VAL A 320 21.00 6.78 8.03
CA VAL A 320 20.99 6.68 9.49
C VAL A 320 22.08 5.70 9.93
N ASP A 321 23.15 6.23 10.51
CA ASP A 321 24.30 5.47 11.01
C ASP A 321 24.94 4.50 10.00
N ALA A 322 24.45 3.26 9.98
CA ALA A 322 24.94 2.15 9.17
C ALA A 322 23.96 1.72 8.06
N HIS A 323 22.75 2.25 8.05
CA HIS A 323 21.70 1.92 7.07
C HIS A 323 21.01 3.18 6.54
N PHE A 324 19.98 2.99 5.72
CA PHE A 324 19.14 4.02 5.15
C PHE A 324 17.69 3.76 5.52
N ASN A 325 16.98 4.76 6.01
CA ASN A 325 15.54 4.66 6.22
C ASN A 325 14.81 4.70 4.85
N CYS A 326 13.79 3.87 4.66
CA CYS A 326 12.94 3.95 3.47
C CYS A 326 12.15 5.26 3.46
N PHE A 327 11.43 5.56 4.55
CA PHE A 327 10.88 6.89 4.80
C PHE A 327 11.54 7.55 6.01
N PRO A 328 11.68 8.89 6.04
CA PRO A 328 12.10 9.59 7.25
C PRO A 328 11.21 9.23 8.45
N ASP A 329 11.85 9.07 9.61
CA ASP A 329 11.21 8.71 10.88
C ASP A 329 10.38 7.41 10.83
N GLU A 330 10.86 6.39 10.10
CA GLU A 330 10.24 5.06 10.14
C GLU A 330 10.63 4.27 11.40
N ARG A 331 9.69 3.49 11.93
CA ARG A 331 9.92 2.63 13.10
C ARG A 331 10.68 1.35 12.73
N THR A 332 10.22 0.70 11.65
CA THR A 332 10.77 -0.56 11.17
C THR A 332 11.61 -0.29 9.93
N PRO A 333 12.92 -0.59 9.95
CA PRO A 333 13.78 -0.44 8.78
C PRO A 333 13.46 -1.49 7.70
N SER A 334 13.63 -1.12 6.43
CA SER A 334 13.46 -2.06 5.30
C SER A 334 14.80 -2.65 4.86
N VAL A 335 14.92 -3.98 4.84
CA VAL A 335 16.12 -4.67 4.31
C VAL A 335 16.15 -4.63 2.79
N SER A 336 14.99 -4.67 2.12
CA SER A 336 14.91 -4.61 0.66
C SER A 336 15.34 -3.23 0.14
N ALA A 337 14.86 -2.14 0.74
CA ALA A 337 15.29 -0.77 0.42
C ALA A 337 16.80 -0.60 0.58
N ASN A 338 17.36 -1.13 1.67
CA ASN A 338 18.80 -1.09 1.94
C ASN A 338 19.61 -1.93 0.95
N ALA A 339 19.08 -3.08 0.52
CA ALA A 339 19.68 -3.87 -0.56
C ALA A 339 19.68 -3.08 -1.88
N HIS A 340 18.59 -2.41 -2.24
CA HIS A 340 18.54 -1.58 -3.44
C HIS A 340 19.50 -0.40 -3.37
N VAL A 341 19.63 0.30 -2.23
CA VAL A 341 20.65 1.35 -2.05
C VAL A 341 22.06 0.80 -2.27
N LEU A 342 22.39 -0.35 -1.68
CA LEU A 342 23.70 -0.99 -1.87
C LEU A 342 23.92 -1.41 -3.33
N GLN A 343 22.89 -1.92 -4.00
CA GLN A 343 22.92 -2.30 -5.41
C GLN A 343 23.23 -1.09 -6.29
N THR A 344 22.57 0.04 -6.02
CA THR A 344 22.78 1.31 -6.74
C THR A 344 24.19 1.83 -6.54
N PHE A 345 24.68 1.91 -5.30
CA PHE A 345 26.05 2.35 -5.03
C PHE A 345 27.08 1.44 -5.70
N GLY A 346 26.88 0.12 -5.61
CA GLY A 346 27.73 -0.87 -6.28
C GLY A 346 27.77 -0.69 -7.80
N ARG A 347 26.63 -0.39 -8.42
CA ARG A 347 26.56 -0.14 -9.86
C ARG A 347 27.32 1.13 -10.29
N TYR A 348 27.29 2.17 -9.46
CA TYR A 348 28.05 3.39 -9.71
C TYR A 348 29.56 3.22 -9.48
N LEU A 349 29.98 2.25 -8.65
CA LEU A 349 31.39 1.87 -8.52
C LEU A 349 31.92 1.12 -9.74
N GLU A 350 31.12 0.22 -10.32
CA GLU A 350 31.50 -0.55 -11.52
C GLU A 350 31.70 0.35 -12.75
N ARG A 351 31.05 1.51 -12.78
CA ARG A 351 31.20 2.51 -13.84
C ARG A 351 32.21 3.55 -13.39
N ASP A 352 33.04 4.03 -14.32
CA ASP A 352 34.07 5.05 -14.02
C ASP A 352 33.46 6.46 -13.88
N PHE A 353 32.43 6.59 -13.04
CA PHE A 353 31.75 7.85 -12.79
C PHE A 353 32.59 8.75 -11.85
N PRO A 354 32.55 10.08 -12.04
CA PRO A 354 33.17 11.02 -11.12
C PRO A 354 32.70 10.80 -9.68
N GLY A 355 33.64 10.73 -8.74
CA GLY A 355 33.31 10.54 -7.32
C GLY A 355 32.83 9.12 -6.96
N ARG A 356 33.04 8.11 -7.80
CA ARG A 356 32.62 6.71 -7.54
C ARG A 356 32.94 6.20 -6.13
N PHE A 357 34.09 6.56 -5.56
CA PHE A 357 34.49 6.13 -4.21
C PHE A 357 33.82 6.88 -3.06
N ARG A 358 33.06 7.95 -3.33
CA ARG A 358 32.42 8.80 -2.30
C ARG A 358 31.54 8.01 -1.34
N HIS A 359 30.88 6.95 -1.82
CA HIS A 359 29.94 6.15 -1.02
C HIS A 359 30.54 4.84 -0.48
N HIS A 360 31.85 4.58 -0.67
CA HIS A 360 32.47 3.30 -0.30
C HIS A 360 32.39 3.02 1.22
N ALA A 361 32.53 4.03 2.06
CA ALA A 361 32.37 3.89 3.50
C ALA A 361 30.94 3.50 3.90
N ALA A 362 29.93 4.12 3.27
CA ALA A 362 28.52 3.81 3.48
C ALA A 362 28.21 2.37 3.01
N MET A 363 28.71 1.96 1.85
CA MET A 363 28.53 0.59 1.34
C MET A 363 29.08 -0.47 2.29
N ARG A 364 30.25 -0.27 2.90
CA ARG A 364 30.82 -1.22 3.87
C ARG A 364 29.95 -1.35 5.11
N LYS A 365 29.47 -0.23 5.66
CA LYS A 365 28.57 -0.23 6.82
C LYS A 365 27.25 -0.91 6.48
N LEU A 366 26.66 -0.57 5.34
CA LEU A 366 25.41 -1.12 4.83
C LEU A 366 25.50 -2.63 4.57
N SER A 367 26.63 -3.10 4.02
CA SER A 367 26.89 -4.54 3.83
C SER A 367 27.07 -5.28 5.16
N GLY A 368 27.64 -4.64 6.18
CA GLY A 368 27.67 -5.17 7.55
C GLY A 368 26.26 -5.29 8.12
N TRP A 369 25.53 -4.19 8.09
CA TRP A 369 24.16 -4.13 8.58
C TRP A 369 23.23 -5.15 7.93
N LEU A 370 23.28 -5.32 6.60
CA LEU A 370 22.45 -6.33 5.92
C LEU A 370 22.78 -7.76 6.39
N ARG A 371 24.06 -8.08 6.64
CA ARG A 371 24.46 -9.38 7.21
C ARG A 371 24.00 -9.56 8.64
N ASP A 372 24.02 -8.50 9.45
CA ASP A 372 23.53 -8.52 10.82
C ASP A 372 22.00 -8.69 10.91
N ARG A 373 21.28 -8.46 9.80
CA ARG A 373 19.83 -8.69 9.66
C ARG A 373 19.47 -10.04 9.05
N GLN A 374 20.45 -10.89 8.76
CA GLN A 374 20.18 -12.24 8.28
C GLN A 374 19.58 -13.09 9.41
N GLU A 375 18.50 -13.77 9.12
CA GLU A 375 17.92 -14.74 10.05
C GLU A 375 18.82 -15.97 10.21
N ALA A 376 18.66 -16.71 11.30
CA ALA A 376 19.47 -17.90 11.58
C ALA A 376 19.34 -19.00 10.51
N ASP A 377 18.21 -19.06 9.79
CA ASP A 377 17.97 -19.97 8.68
C ASP A 377 18.55 -19.48 7.34
N GLY A 378 19.15 -18.29 7.34
CA GLY A 378 19.76 -17.65 6.18
C GLY A 378 18.84 -16.75 5.39
N SER A 379 17.55 -16.63 5.77
CA SER A 379 16.58 -15.76 5.10
C SER A 379 16.65 -14.30 5.55
N TRP A 380 15.91 -13.45 4.85
CA TRP A 380 15.59 -12.08 5.27
C TRP A 380 14.08 -11.86 5.16
N TRP A 381 13.55 -11.00 6.01
CA TRP A 381 12.18 -10.51 5.98
C TRP A 381 12.15 -9.00 5.78
N ASP A 382 11.14 -8.52 5.05
CA ASP A 382 11.00 -7.09 4.77
C ASP A 382 9.56 -6.63 4.96
N LYS A 383 9.38 -5.44 5.53
CA LYS A 383 8.05 -4.89 5.82
C LYS A 383 7.22 -4.61 4.56
N TRP A 384 7.84 -4.39 3.40
CA TRP A 384 7.14 -4.05 2.17
C TRP A 384 6.66 -5.28 1.39
N HIS A 385 7.07 -6.50 1.78
CA HIS A 385 6.72 -7.69 1.03
C HIS A 385 6.52 -8.92 1.93
N ALA A 386 5.34 -9.54 1.85
CA ALA A 386 4.97 -10.69 2.68
C ALA A 386 5.83 -11.94 2.46
N SER A 387 6.46 -12.07 1.28
CA SER A 387 7.27 -13.24 0.94
C SER A 387 8.74 -13.06 1.34
N PRO A 388 9.32 -13.97 2.14
CA PRO A 388 10.74 -13.93 2.47
C PRO A 388 11.63 -14.16 1.25
N TYR A 389 11.11 -14.81 0.19
CA TYR A 389 11.85 -15.00 -1.06
C TYR A 389 12.22 -13.67 -1.72
N TYR A 390 11.36 -12.64 -1.63
CA TYR A 390 11.66 -11.32 -2.19
C TYR A 390 12.83 -10.66 -1.46
N ALA A 391 12.70 -10.50 -0.13
CA ALA A 391 13.72 -9.87 0.69
C ALA A 391 15.06 -10.62 0.62
N THR A 392 15.01 -11.96 0.67
CA THR A 392 16.20 -12.81 0.54
C THR A 392 16.86 -12.66 -0.83
N ALA A 393 16.09 -12.64 -1.92
CA ALA A 393 16.63 -12.43 -3.26
C ALA A 393 17.32 -11.05 -3.39
N CYS A 394 16.69 -9.97 -2.91
CA CYS A 394 17.30 -8.64 -2.91
C CYS A 394 18.62 -8.61 -2.14
N CYS A 395 18.63 -9.14 -0.91
CA CYS A 395 19.80 -9.10 -0.03
C CYS A 395 20.94 -9.98 -0.55
N VAL A 396 20.66 -11.24 -0.89
CA VAL A 396 21.69 -12.21 -1.32
C VAL A 396 22.34 -11.78 -2.63
N THR A 397 21.55 -11.39 -3.64
CA THR A 397 22.09 -10.99 -4.95
C THR A 397 22.99 -9.77 -4.84
N THR A 398 22.56 -8.79 -4.04
CA THR A 398 23.31 -7.55 -3.83
C THR A 398 24.57 -7.79 -3.01
N LEU A 399 24.48 -8.49 -1.88
CA LEU A 399 25.65 -8.80 -1.04
C LEU A 399 26.67 -9.64 -1.81
N HIS A 400 26.22 -10.64 -2.57
CA HIS A 400 27.11 -11.49 -3.37
C HIS A 400 27.95 -10.65 -4.36
N ARG A 401 27.32 -9.67 -5.01
CA ARG A 401 27.97 -8.85 -6.03
C ARG A 401 28.78 -7.68 -5.46
N TYR A 402 28.32 -7.05 -4.39
CA TYR A 402 28.84 -5.74 -3.96
C TYR A 402 29.38 -5.69 -2.52
N ALA A 403 29.17 -6.71 -1.68
CA ALA A 403 29.73 -6.73 -0.32
C ALA A 403 31.22 -7.10 -0.30
N ARG A 404 31.70 -7.76 -1.36
CA ARG A 404 33.14 -7.97 -1.57
C ARG A 404 33.71 -6.69 -2.18
N ALA A 405 34.23 -5.80 -1.34
CA ALA A 405 35.17 -4.79 -1.83
C ALA A 405 36.30 -5.52 -2.61
N PRO A 406 36.80 -4.99 -3.73
CA PRO A 406 37.84 -5.66 -4.50
C PRO A 406 39.06 -5.85 -3.60
N SER A 407 39.30 -7.10 -3.23
CA SER A 407 40.62 -7.54 -2.81
C SER A 407 41.56 -7.27 -3.98
N CYS A 408 42.43 -6.27 -3.81
CA CYS A 408 43.65 -6.09 -4.60
C CYS A 408 43.45 -5.94 -6.12
N LEU A 409 43.17 -4.73 -6.57
CA LEU A 409 43.78 -4.25 -7.81
C LEU A 409 44.98 -3.40 -7.39
N GLY A 410 46.11 -4.08 -7.23
CA GLY A 410 47.43 -3.47 -7.16
C GLY A 410 47.95 -3.13 -8.54
#